data_AF-A0A1Q3S889-F1
#
_entry.id   AF-A0A1Q3S889-F1
#
_cell.length_a   1.000
_cell.length_b   1.000
_cell.length_c   1.000
_cell.angle_alpha   90.00
_cell.angle_beta   90.00
_cell.angle_gamma   90.00
#
_symmetry.space_group_name_H-M   'P 1'
#
loop_
_entity.id
_entity.type
_entity.pdbx_description
1 polymer ?
#
loop_
_entity_poly.entity_id
_entity_poly.type
_entity_poly.pdbx_seq_one_letter_code
_entity_poly.pdbx_strand_id
1 'polypeptide(L)'
;MNKIAYYLVILVGVITCLSFFPHAFLGMKAVMEHIAKGEIQEPAANGMRMIWFYSSVMMLLSGMWMLFLAKPIKEGQFRARVQMLLLGLGLSIFGLGCTYISGEIDHMFLFTIEGILLLLAVTLFFKNQNHG
;
A
#
# COMPACT_ATOMS: atom_id res chain seq x y z
N MET A 1 8.84 2.69 -24.27
CA MET A 1 8.92 1.88 -23.03
C MET A 1 9.55 2.72 -21.93
N ASN A 2 8.86 2.95 -20.81
CA ASN A 2 9.45 3.67 -19.67
C ASN A 2 9.98 2.69 -18.63
N LYS A 3 11.32 2.63 -18.48
CA LYS A 3 11.98 1.76 -17.50
C LYS A 3 11.87 2.29 -16.07
N ILE A 4 11.84 3.61 -15.88
CA ILE A 4 11.75 4.25 -14.56
C ILE A 4 10.40 3.93 -13.91
N ALA A 5 9.30 4.16 -14.63
CA ALA A 5 7.96 3.82 -14.14
C ALA A 5 7.85 2.34 -13.76
N TYR A 6 8.41 1.45 -14.58
CA TYR A 6 8.47 0.02 -14.29
C TYR A 6 9.20 -0.28 -12.97
N TYR A 7 10.41 0.24 -12.79
CA TYR A 7 11.20 -0.04 -11.59
C TYR A 7 10.59 0.58 -10.33
N LEU A 8 9.94 1.74 -10.43
CA LEU A 8 9.21 2.34 -9.31
C LEU A 8 8.04 1.45 -8.87
N VAL A 9 7.25 0.94 -9.81
CA VAL A 9 6.13 0.03 -9.49
C VAL A 9 6.64 -1.29 -8.90
N ILE A 10 7.73 -1.85 -9.43
CA ILE A 10 8.35 -3.06 -8.85
C ILE A 10 8.86 -2.78 -7.44
N LEU A 11 9.58 -1.68 -7.24
CA LEU A 11 10.14 -1.31 -5.94
C LEU A 11 9.04 -1.19 -4.89
N VAL A 12 7.99 -0.40 -5.17
CA VAL A 12 6.86 -0.25 -4.25
C VAL A 12 6.15 -1.58 -4.04
N GLY A 13 5.85 -2.33 -5.10
CA GLY A 13 5.22 -3.65 -5.00
C GLY A 13 6.00 -4.63 -4.10
N VAL A 14 7.33 -4.67 -4.21
CA VAL A 14 8.19 -5.49 -3.36
C VAL A 14 8.16 -5.00 -1.92
N ILE A 15 8.31 -3.69 -1.67
CA ILE A 15 8.29 -3.14 -0.31
C ILE A 15 6.93 -3.44 0.34
N THR A 16 5.82 -3.17 -0.32
CA THR A 16 4.47 -3.45 0.23
C THR A 16 4.28 -4.94 0.53
N CYS A 17 4.76 -5.85 -0.34
CA CYS A 17 4.75 -7.29 -0.07
C CYS A 17 5.62 -7.68 1.14
N LEU A 18 6.75 -7.03 1.33
CA LEU A 18 7.61 -7.29 2.50
C LEU A 18 7.02 -6.70 3.78
N SER A 19 6.33 -5.56 3.70
CA SER A 19 5.61 -4.91 4.81
C SER A 19 4.47 -5.78 5.36
N PHE A 20 3.95 -6.73 4.58
CA PHE A 20 2.98 -7.73 5.05
C PHE A 20 3.47 -8.46 6.31
N PHE A 21 4.73 -8.90 6.35
CA PHE A 21 5.23 -9.70 7.47
C PHE A 21 5.23 -8.94 8.80
N PRO A 22 5.88 -7.76 8.94
CA PRO A 22 5.83 -7.03 10.19
C PRO A 22 4.41 -6.58 10.54
N HIS A 23 3.60 -6.19 9.56
CA HIS A 23 2.20 -5.80 9.81
C HIS A 23 1.36 -6.97 10.34
N ALA A 24 1.37 -8.11 9.65
CA ALA A 24 0.53 -9.26 9.97
C ALA A 24 0.91 -9.93 11.28
N PHE A 25 2.22 -10.06 11.57
CA PHE A 25 2.69 -10.84 12.72
C PHE A 25 3.07 -9.98 13.91
N LEU A 26 3.94 -8.97 13.73
CA LEU A 26 4.38 -8.11 14.83
C LEU A 26 3.26 -7.17 15.26
N GLY A 27 2.51 -6.62 14.30
CA GLY A 27 1.35 -5.80 14.56
C GLY A 27 0.23 -6.55 15.29
N MET A 28 -0.09 -7.77 14.87
CA MET A 28 -1.08 -8.61 15.56
C MET A 28 -0.67 -8.91 17.00
N LYS A 29 0.63 -9.15 17.25
CA LYS A 29 1.13 -9.32 18.62
C LYS A 29 0.83 -8.09 19.48
N ALA A 30 1.10 -6.88 18.98
CA ALA A 30 0.76 -5.65 19.68
C ALA A 30 -0.74 -5.51 19.95
N VAL A 31 -1.60 -5.79 18.94
CA VAL A 31 -3.06 -5.79 19.12
C VAL A 31 -3.49 -6.74 20.24
N MET A 32 -2.93 -7.95 20.27
CA MET A 32 -3.25 -8.94 21.30
C MET A 32 -2.78 -8.50 22.70
N GLU A 33 -1.62 -7.84 22.80
CA GLU A 33 -1.13 -7.26 24.05
C GLU A 33 -2.06 -6.16 24.58
N HIS A 34 -2.55 -5.26 23.72
CA HIS A 34 -3.49 -4.21 24.10
C HIS A 34 -4.86 -4.78 24.52
N ILE A 35 -5.33 -5.85 23.88
CA ILE A 35 -6.53 -6.58 24.32
C ILE A 35 -6.31 -7.20 25.70
N ALA A 36 -5.16 -7.85 25.92
CA ALA A 36 -4.85 -8.51 27.20
C ALA A 36 -4.73 -7.52 28.37
N LYS A 37 -4.29 -6.29 28.11
CA LYS A 37 -4.24 -5.20 29.10
C LYS A 37 -5.61 -4.56 29.40
N GLY A 38 -6.66 -4.96 28.67
CA GLY A 38 -8.00 -4.38 28.82
C GLY A 38 -8.16 -2.99 28.18
N GLU A 39 -7.18 -2.55 27.37
CA GLU A 39 -7.23 -1.26 26.66
C GLU A 39 -8.20 -1.30 25.47
N ILE A 40 -8.44 -2.50 24.93
CA ILE A 40 -9.47 -2.76 23.92
C ILE A 40 -10.59 -3.58 24.56
N GLN A 41 -11.79 -3.00 24.64
CA GLN A 41 -12.95 -3.67 25.22
C GLN A 41 -13.36 -4.91 24.42
N GLU A 42 -13.89 -5.92 25.11
CA GLU A 42 -14.35 -7.20 24.54
C GLU A 42 -15.19 -7.06 23.25
N PRO A 43 -16.18 -6.16 23.15
CA PRO A 43 -16.99 -6.01 21.94
C PRO A 43 -16.17 -5.60 20.71
N ALA A 44 -15.10 -4.82 20.91
CA ALA A 44 -14.24 -4.33 19.84
C ALA A 44 -13.05 -5.25 19.56
N ALA A 45 -12.65 -6.09 20.52
CA ALA A 45 -11.46 -6.93 20.44
C ALA A 45 -11.50 -7.90 19.25
N ASN A 46 -12.63 -8.57 19.03
CA ASN A 46 -12.77 -9.48 17.89
C ASN A 46 -12.79 -8.72 16.55
N GLY A 47 -13.47 -7.56 16.51
CA GLY A 47 -13.48 -6.68 15.34
C GLY A 47 -12.08 -6.23 14.94
N MET A 48 -11.27 -5.80 15.91
CA MET A 48 -9.89 -5.39 15.68
C MET A 48 -9.03 -6.51 15.10
N ARG A 49 -9.16 -7.75 15.61
CA ARG A 49 -8.42 -8.91 15.05
C ARG A 49 -8.81 -9.17 13.59
N MET A 50 -10.10 -9.15 13.28
CA MET A 50 -10.59 -9.39 11.92
C MET A 50 -10.15 -8.29 10.95
N ILE A 51 -10.23 -7.02 11.36
CA ILE A 51 -9.78 -5.87 10.55
C ILE A 51 -8.27 -5.93 10.34
N TRP A 52 -7.51 -6.28 11.39
CA TRP A 52 -6.06 -6.42 11.28
C TRP A 52 -5.66 -7.53 10.31
N PHE A 53 -6.31 -8.69 10.39
CA PHE A 53 -6.09 -9.78 9.46
C PHE A 53 -6.47 -9.40 8.02
N TYR A 54 -7.65 -8.81 7.83
CA TYR A 54 -8.13 -8.37 6.51
C TYR A 54 -7.17 -7.36 5.88
N SER A 55 -6.78 -6.32 6.62
CA SER A 55 -5.83 -5.30 6.13
C SER A 55 -4.46 -5.91 5.78
N SER A 56 -4.00 -6.90 6.52
CA SER A 56 -2.77 -7.64 6.21
C SER A 56 -2.86 -8.37 4.88
N VAL A 57 -3.95 -9.11 4.66
CA VAL A 57 -4.20 -9.80 3.38
C VAL A 57 -4.30 -8.80 2.23
N MET A 58 -5.03 -7.71 2.42
CA MET A 58 -5.17 -6.66 1.40
C MET A 58 -3.85 -6.00 1.06
N MET A 59 -2.97 -5.76 2.04
CA MET A 59 -1.62 -5.24 1.81
C MET A 59 -0.81 -6.16 0.89
N LEU A 60 -0.81 -7.47 1.17
CA LEU A 60 -0.11 -8.46 0.34
C LEU A 60 -0.70 -8.52 -1.07
N LEU A 61 -2.03 -8.56 -1.20
CA LEU A 61 -2.71 -8.60 -2.49
C LEU A 61 -2.44 -7.34 -3.31
N SER A 62 -2.45 -6.15 -2.68
CA SER A 62 -2.09 -4.89 -3.33
C SER A 62 -0.63 -4.89 -3.79
N GLY A 63 0.30 -5.38 -2.98
CA GLY A 63 1.70 -5.56 -3.37
C GLY A 63 1.84 -6.46 -4.60
N MET A 64 1.22 -7.64 -4.58
CA MET A 64 1.21 -8.57 -5.72
C MET A 64 0.57 -7.96 -6.97
N TRP A 65 -0.53 -7.22 -6.80
CA TRP A 65 -1.21 -6.53 -7.88
C TRP A 65 -0.29 -5.52 -8.57
N MET A 66 0.49 -4.75 -7.81
CA MET A 66 1.49 -3.83 -8.35
C MET A 66 2.54 -4.57 -9.18
N LEU A 67 3.03 -5.72 -8.71
CA LEU A 67 4.00 -6.53 -9.45
C LEU A 67 3.43 -7.04 -10.78
N PHE A 68 2.15 -7.46 -10.81
CA PHE A 68 1.48 -7.85 -12.06
C PHE A 68 1.27 -6.68 -13.02
N LEU A 69 0.97 -5.48 -12.48
CA LEU A 69 0.79 -4.26 -13.29
C LEU A 69 2.08 -3.64 -13.80
N ALA A 70 3.24 -3.97 -13.22
CA ALA A 70 4.51 -3.38 -13.60
C ALA A 70 4.80 -3.55 -15.11
N LYS A 71 4.62 -4.75 -15.68
CA LYS A 71 4.83 -5.00 -17.11
C LYS A 71 3.86 -4.19 -18.00
N PRO A 72 2.53 -4.22 -17.77
CA PRO A 72 1.59 -3.31 -18.44
C PRO A 72 1.94 -1.82 -18.35
N ILE A 73 2.48 -1.36 -17.21
CA ILE A 73 2.95 0.02 -17.04
C ILE A 73 4.17 0.32 -17.94
N LYS A 74 5.14 -0.60 -17.99
CA LYS A 74 6.31 -0.49 -18.88
C LYS A 74 5.89 -0.36 -20.35
N GLU A 75 4.85 -1.11 -20.71
CA GLU A 75 4.27 -1.16 -22.04
C GLU A 75 3.41 0.07 -22.35
N GLY A 76 3.02 0.88 -21.37
CA GLY A 76 2.23 2.09 -21.59
C GLY A 76 0.72 1.83 -21.68
N GLN A 77 0.22 0.77 -21.06
CA GLN A 77 -1.20 0.41 -21.07
C GLN A 77 -2.03 1.34 -20.17
N PHE A 78 -3.02 2.02 -20.74
CA PHE A 78 -3.85 3.00 -20.02
C PHE A 78 -4.63 2.39 -18.84
N ARG A 79 -5.18 1.18 -18.99
CA ARG A 79 -5.92 0.52 -17.89
C ARG A 79 -5.04 0.28 -16.66
N ALA A 80 -3.80 -0.14 -16.87
CA ALA A 80 -2.84 -0.33 -15.78
C ALA A 80 -2.48 1.01 -15.12
N ARG A 81 -2.34 2.08 -15.92
CA ARG A 81 -2.12 3.44 -15.41
C ARG A 81 -3.21 3.88 -14.43
N VAL A 82 -4.49 3.69 -14.81
CA VAL A 82 -5.62 4.08 -13.96
C VAL A 82 -5.62 3.30 -12.64
N GLN A 83 -5.40 1.98 -12.69
CA GLN A 83 -5.35 1.16 -11.48
C GLN A 83 -4.21 1.57 -10.54
N MET A 84 -3.02 1.82 -11.10
CA MET A 84 -1.87 2.29 -10.33
C MET A 84 -2.06 3.71 -9.78
N LEU A 85 -2.80 4.57 -10.50
CA LEU A 85 -3.17 5.91 -10.01
C LEU A 85 -4.12 5.81 -8.82
N LEU A 86 -5.13 4.94 -8.88
CA LEU A 86 -6.04 4.69 -7.77
C LEU A 86 -5.32 4.10 -6.54
N LEU A 87 -4.41 3.14 -6.76
CA LEU A 87 -3.57 2.60 -5.69
C LEU A 87 -2.66 3.68 -5.08
N GLY A 88 -2.00 4.49 -5.90
CA GLY A 88 -1.14 5.58 -5.44
C GLY A 88 -1.90 6.61 -4.60
N LEU A 89 -3.10 7.02 -5.03
CA LEU A 89 -3.98 7.88 -4.26
C LEU A 89 -4.42 7.22 -2.96
N GLY A 90 -4.86 5.96 -3.00
CA GLY A 90 -5.32 5.21 -1.83
C GLY A 90 -4.24 5.09 -0.75
N LEU A 91 -3.01 4.73 -1.11
CA LEU A 91 -1.88 4.63 -0.18
C LEU A 91 -1.49 6.00 0.37
N SER A 92 -1.50 7.05 -0.47
CA SER A 92 -1.22 8.42 -0.06
C SER A 92 -2.21 8.92 0.99
N ILE A 93 -3.51 8.74 0.71
CA ILE A 93 -4.61 9.13 1.61
C ILE A 93 -4.55 8.31 2.90
N PHE A 94 -4.27 7.00 2.81
CA PHE A 94 -4.15 6.14 3.99
C PHE A 94 -3.04 6.62 4.93
N GLY A 95 -1.80 6.78 4.46
CA GLY A 95 -0.69 7.20 5.32
C GLY A 95 -0.89 8.62 5.90
N LEU A 96 -1.44 9.55 5.11
CA LEU A 96 -1.78 10.89 5.59
C LEU A 96 -2.92 10.84 6.61
N GLY A 97 -3.91 10.00 6.39
CA GLY A 97 -5.02 9.78 7.33
C GLY A 97 -4.54 9.22 8.66
N CYS A 98 -3.64 8.23 8.65
CA CYS A 98 -3.02 7.69 9.87
C CYS A 98 -2.22 8.76 10.62
N THR A 99 -1.45 9.58 9.89
CA THR A 99 -0.68 10.69 10.48
C THR A 99 -1.61 11.73 11.11
N TYR A 100 -2.71 12.07 10.42
CA TYR A 100 -3.70 13.01 10.91
C TYR A 100 -4.41 12.51 12.17
N ILE A 101 -4.76 11.22 12.23
CA ILE A 101 -5.44 10.60 13.38
C ILE A 101 -4.50 10.46 14.58
N SER A 102 -3.26 10.02 14.36
CA SER A 102 -2.28 9.81 15.43
C SER A 102 -1.66 11.12 15.94
N GLY A 103 -1.60 12.16 15.10
CA GLY A 103 -0.92 13.41 15.41
C GLY A 103 0.60 13.35 15.26
N GLU A 104 1.16 12.21 14.86
CA GLU A 104 2.59 11.97 14.74
C GLU A 104 2.94 11.28 13.41
N ILE A 105 4.16 11.53 12.91
CA ILE A 105 4.68 10.81 11.74
C ILE A 105 5.26 9.50 12.22
N ASP A 106 4.56 8.39 11.95
CA ASP A 106 4.98 7.04 12.30
C ASP A 106 5.33 6.20 11.05
N HIS A 107 5.50 4.89 11.26
CA HIS A 107 5.80 3.93 10.20
C HIS A 107 4.70 3.82 9.13
N MET A 108 3.45 4.19 9.42
CA MET A 108 2.36 4.21 8.43
C MET A 108 2.54 5.34 7.41
N PHE A 109 3.36 6.36 7.71
CA PHE A 109 3.72 7.39 6.73
C PHE A 109 4.51 6.83 5.54
N LEU A 110 5.13 5.65 5.67
CA LEU A 110 5.76 4.96 4.53
C LEU A 110 4.76 4.70 3.39
N PHE A 111 3.48 4.43 3.71
CA PHE A 111 2.45 4.28 2.67
C PHE A 111 2.19 5.57 1.90
N THR A 112 2.39 6.75 2.52
CA THR A 112 2.35 8.02 1.80
C THR A 112 3.50 8.13 0.80
N ILE A 113 4.71 7.74 1.21
CA ILE A 113 5.88 7.75 0.34
C ILE A 113 5.67 6.76 -0.84
N GLU A 114 5.23 5.54 -0.56
CA GLU A 114 4.87 4.54 -1.57
C GLU A 114 3.83 5.10 -2.55
N GLY A 115 2.75 5.69 -2.02
CA GLY A 115 1.70 6.31 -2.82
C GLY A 115 2.21 7.41 -3.75
N ILE A 116 3.05 8.31 -3.24
CA ILE A 116 3.67 9.38 -4.05
C ILE A 116 4.57 8.79 -5.13
N LEU A 117 5.38 7.78 -4.83
CA LEU A 117 6.24 7.12 -5.82
C LEU A 117 5.42 6.49 -6.96
N LEU A 118 4.29 5.86 -6.64
CA LEU A 118 3.38 5.33 -7.65
C LEU A 118 2.75 6.44 -8.48
N LEU A 119 2.32 7.53 -7.86
CA LEU A 119 1.77 8.69 -8.56
C LEU A 119 2.79 9.28 -9.53
N LEU A 120 4.05 9.44 -9.12
CA LEU A 120 5.14 9.89 -9.99
C LEU A 120 5.35 8.90 -11.16
N ALA A 121 5.31 7.59 -10.89
CA ALA A 121 5.45 6.57 -11.91
C ALA A 121 4.37 6.67 -13.01
N VAL A 122 3.12 6.98 -12.64
CA VAL A 122 1.97 6.99 -13.57
C VAL A 122 1.58 8.37 -14.10
N THR A 123 2.17 9.45 -13.58
CA THR A 123 1.94 10.82 -14.06
C THR A 123 3.14 11.34 -14.84
N LEU A 124 4.31 11.44 -14.20
CA LEU A 124 5.50 12.05 -14.78
C LEU A 124 6.28 11.08 -15.65
N PHE A 125 6.41 9.82 -15.20
CA PHE A 125 7.18 8.80 -15.90
C PHE A 125 6.31 7.91 -16.79
N PHE A 126 5.00 8.12 -16.88
CA PHE A 126 4.19 7.30 -17.77
C PHE A 126 4.36 7.73 -19.23
N LYS A 127 4.62 6.78 -20.13
CA LYS A 127 4.63 7.02 -21.57
C LYS A 127 3.54 6.18 -22.22
N ASN A 128 2.47 6.83 -22.72
CA ASN A 128 1.40 6.16 -23.44
C ASN A 128 1.98 5.37 -24.62
N GLN A 129 1.35 4.23 -24.95
CA GLN A 129 1.44 3.74 -26.33
C GLN A 129 0.76 4.76 -27.22
N ASN A 130 1.52 5.51 -28.01
CA ASN A 130 0.94 6.13 -29.19
C ASN A 130 0.51 4.98 -30.09
N HIS A 131 -0.79 4.87 -30.36
CA HIS A 131 -1.25 4.19 -31.58
C HIS A 131 -0.72 5.03 -32.74
N GLY A 132 0.47 4.66 -33.23
CA GLY A 132 0.89 5.00 -34.58
C GLY A 132 0.12 4.15 -35.57
#